data_AF-A0A9C7UZA3-F1
#
_entry.id   AF-A0A9C7UZA3-F1
#
_cell.length_a   1.000
_cell.length_b   1.000
_cell.length_c   1.000
_cell.angle_alpha   90.00
_cell.angle_beta   90.00
_cell.angle_gamma   90.00
#
_symmetry.space_group_name_H-M   'P 1'
#
loop_
_entity.id
_entity.type
_entity.pdbx_description
1 polymer ?
#
loop_
_entity_poly.entity_id
_entity_poly.type
_entity_poly.pdbx_seq_one_letter_code
_entity_poly.pdbx_strand_id
1 'polypeptide(L)'
;GTFGYELDITKISDDDKWNIRKQIEEFNKYNPLVRTGDQYRIGNPFDNDRFDAWMFVAKDKSEALLEYIQVLKEPSVFLHRIRLVGLEKGCWYRHEETGRVYSAEVLMNSGFDIPSLWGDFQSYIAHFIRVEK
;
A
#
# COMPACT_ATOMS: atom_id res chain seq x y z
N GLY A 1 -2.20 -3.22 11.36
CA GLY A 1 -2.20 -3.33 12.83
C GLY A 1 -3.53 -2.84 13.39
N THR A 2 -3.64 -2.59 14.70
CA THR A 2 -4.89 -2.13 15.33
C THR A 2 -5.26 -0.68 15.00
N PHE A 3 -4.28 0.16 14.64
CA PHE A 3 -4.38 1.62 14.53
C PHE A 3 -4.79 2.32 15.85
N GLY A 4 -4.43 3.59 16.01
CA GLY A 4 -4.65 4.35 17.24
C GLY A 4 -3.70 5.54 17.37
N TYR A 5 -4.03 6.46 18.27
CA TYR A 5 -3.24 7.66 18.55
C TYR A 5 -2.81 7.69 20.01
N GLU A 6 -1.54 8.03 20.25
CA GLU A 6 -0.99 8.21 21.60
C GLU A 6 -0.19 9.52 21.62
N LEU A 7 -0.93 10.64 21.64
CA LEU A 7 -0.40 12.01 21.66
C LEU A 7 -1.41 12.98 22.27
N ASP A 8 -0.96 14.16 22.68
CA ASP A 8 -1.84 15.21 23.21
C ASP A 8 -2.53 16.00 22.08
N ILE A 9 -3.78 15.63 21.79
CA ILE A 9 -4.58 16.22 20.70
C ILE A 9 -4.87 17.72 20.88
N THR A 10 -4.65 18.27 22.08
CA THR A 10 -4.83 19.71 22.34
C THR A 10 -3.64 20.55 21.86
N LYS A 11 -2.51 19.92 21.55
CA LYS A 11 -1.25 20.58 21.18
C LYS A 11 -0.87 20.46 19.70
N ILE A 12 -1.67 19.78 18.90
CA ILE A 12 -1.40 19.62 17.46
C ILE A 12 -2.05 20.73 16.64
N SER A 13 -1.50 20.95 15.44
CA SER A 13 -2.02 21.93 14.49
C SER A 13 -3.41 21.53 13.99
N ASP A 14 -4.16 22.49 13.44
CA ASP A 14 -5.45 22.17 12.81
C ASP A 14 -5.29 21.32 11.54
N ASP A 15 -4.15 21.45 10.85
CA ASP A 15 -3.78 20.59 9.71
C ASP A 15 -3.62 19.13 10.16
N ASP A 16 -2.94 18.89 11.29
CA ASP A 16 -2.79 17.54 11.85
C ASP A 16 -4.14 16.97 12.31
N LYS A 17 -5.02 17.79 12.92
CA LYS A 17 -6.38 17.36 13.28
C LYS A 17 -7.20 16.95 12.05
N TRP A 18 -7.01 17.65 10.93
CA TRP A 18 -7.66 17.29 9.68
C TRP A 18 -7.08 15.99 9.10
N ASN A 19 -5.76 15.81 9.14
CA ASN A 19 -5.11 14.57 8.75
C ASN A 19 -5.58 13.37 9.58
N ILE A 20 -5.78 13.54 10.89
CA ILE A 20 -6.34 12.50 11.77
C ILE A 20 -7.70 12.01 11.27
N ARG A 21 -8.58 12.91 10.83
CA ARG A 21 -9.91 12.53 10.30
C ARG A 21 -9.77 11.68 9.05
N LYS A 22 -8.89 12.10 8.12
CA LYS A 22 -8.61 11.33 6.90
C LYS A 22 -8.03 9.96 7.19
N GLN A 23 -7.08 9.88 8.11
CA GLN A 23 -6.47 8.60 8.51
C GLN A 23 -7.51 7.67 9.14
N ILE A 24 -8.46 8.19 9.92
CA ILE A 24 -9.58 7.39 10.47
C ILE A 24 -10.50 6.87 9.35
N GLU A 25 -10.83 7.70 8.37
CA GLU A 25 -11.64 7.29 7.21
C GLU A 25 -10.94 6.20 6.41
N GLU A 26 -9.65 6.37 6.12
CA GLU A 26 -8.82 5.40 5.42
C GLU A 26 -8.68 4.08 6.20
N PHE A 27 -8.43 4.18 7.51
CA PHE A 27 -8.41 3.02 8.39
C PHE A 27 -9.75 2.28 8.33
N ASN A 28 -10.88 2.96 8.50
CA ASN A 28 -12.20 2.30 8.47
C ASN A 28 -12.48 1.62 7.12
N LYS A 29 -12.01 2.20 6.02
CA LYS A 29 -12.12 1.63 4.68
C LYS A 29 -11.34 0.31 4.56
N TYR A 30 -10.08 0.29 4.97
CA TYR A 30 -9.18 -0.85 4.74
C TYR A 30 -9.09 -1.85 5.90
N ASN A 31 -9.53 -1.48 7.10
CA ASN A 31 -9.43 -2.32 8.30
C ASN A 31 -10.04 -3.73 8.16
N PRO A 32 -11.19 -3.94 7.46
CA PRO A 32 -11.69 -5.30 7.23
C PRO A 32 -10.66 -6.19 6.52
N LEU A 33 -10.04 -5.68 5.46
CA LEU A 33 -9.01 -6.38 4.70
C LEU A 33 -7.72 -6.56 5.52
N VAL A 34 -7.25 -5.51 6.19
CA VAL A 34 -6.01 -5.55 7.00
C VAL A 34 -6.13 -6.56 8.16
N ARG A 35 -7.30 -6.70 8.78
CA ARG A 35 -7.52 -7.64 9.90
C ARG A 35 -7.69 -9.09 9.47
N THR A 36 -8.29 -9.34 8.31
CA THR A 36 -8.78 -10.68 7.95
C THR A 36 -8.11 -11.29 6.71
N GLY A 37 -7.44 -10.47 5.90
CA GLY A 37 -6.73 -10.88 4.70
C GLY A 37 -5.47 -11.69 4.99
N ASP A 38 -4.96 -12.34 3.95
CA ASP A 38 -3.63 -12.93 3.96
C ASP A 38 -2.58 -11.82 3.92
N GLN A 39 -1.73 -11.75 4.95
CA GLN A 39 -0.60 -10.81 4.97
C GLN A 39 0.62 -11.42 4.28
N TYR A 40 1.23 -10.65 3.38
CA TYR A 40 2.52 -10.98 2.77
C TYR A 40 3.51 -9.85 2.98
N ARG A 41 4.69 -10.17 3.50
CA ARG A 41 5.84 -9.26 3.50
C ARG A 41 6.50 -9.27 2.12
N ILE A 42 6.92 -8.10 1.65
CA ILE A 42 7.63 -7.95 0.38
C ILE A 42 9.03 -7.42 0.69
N GLY A 43 10.04 -8.20 0.33
CA GLY A 43 11.43 -7.91 0.67
C GLY A 43 11.80 -8.29 2.10
N ASN A 44 13.06 -8.02 2.46
CA ASN A 44 13.59 -8.22 3.81
C ASN A 44 13.95 -6.85 4.41
N PRO A 45 13.32 -6.43 5.52
CA PRO A 45 13.60 -5.14 6.16
C PRO A 45 15.03 -5.01 6.71
N PHE A 46 15.73 -6.13 6.92
CA PHE A 46 17.09 -6.13 7.46
C PHE A 46 18.18 -6.12 6.38
N ASP A 47 17.81 -6.42 5.14
CA ASP A 47 18.73 -6.42 4.00
C ASP A 47 18.56 -5.16 3.13
N ASN A 48 17.55 -4.33 3.41
CA ASN A 48 17.19 -3.16 2.61
C ASN A 48 16.92 -1.95 3.52
N ASP A 49 17.75 -0.91 3.38
CA ASP A 49 17.61 0.35 4.12
C ASP A 49 16.80 1.42 3.36
N ARG A 50 16.26 1.09 2.18
CA ARG A 50 15.59 2.05 1.28
C ARG A 50 14.08 2.01 1.38
N PHE A 51 13.49 0.83 1.54
CA PHE A 51 12.04 0.71 1.66
C PHE A 51 11.60 -0.55 2.38
N ASP A 52 10.40 -0.49 2.93
CA ASP A 52 9.63 -1.63 3.42
C ASP A 52 8.32 -1.72 2.66
N ALA A 53 7.87 -2.94 2.38
CA ALA A 53 6.57 -3.15 1.77
C ALA A 53 5.90 -4.42 2.28
N TRP A 54 4.58 -4.37 2.39
CA TRP A 54 3.76 -5.52 2.68
C TRP A 54 2.40 -5.34 2.04
N MET A 55 1.65 -6.44 1.99
CA MET A 55 0.32 -6.42 1.43
C MET A 55 -0.65 -7.30 2.19
N PHE A 56 -1.92 -6.97 2.04
CA PHE A 56 -3.05 -7.76 2.51
C PHE A 56 -3.90 -8.14 1.31
N VAL A 57 -4.21 -9.43 1.17
CA VAL A 57 -5.06 -9.94 0.08
C VAL A 57 -6.29 -10.61 0.67
N ALA A 58 -7.47 -10.28 0.15
CA ALA A 58 -8.72 -10.91 0.58
C ALA A 58 -8.64 -12.44 0.36
N LYS A 59 -9.33 -13.23 1.20
CA LYS A 59 -9.27 -14.70 1.12
C LYS A 59 -9.78 -15.24 -0.21
N ASP A 60 -10.77 -14.59 -0.79
CA ASP A 60 -11.36 -14.89 -2.10
C ASP A 60 -10.64 -14.18 -3.27
N LYS A 61 -9.52 -13.50 -2.98
CA LYS A 61 -8.69 -12.75 -3.92
C LYS A 61 -9.42 -11.62 -4.65
N SER A 62 -10.54 -11.14 -4.08
CA SER A 62 -11.35 -10.05 -4.66
C SER A 62 -10.69 -8.67 -4.57
N GLU A 63 -9.87 -8.43 -3.56
CA GLU A 63 -9.13 -7.18 -3.38
C GLU A 63 -7.77 -7.39 -2.73
N ALA A 64 -6.86 -6.46 -2.96
CA ALA A 64 -5.52 -6.44 -2.38
C ALA A 64 -5.08 -5.01 -2.05
N LEU A 65 -4.43 -4.83 -0.91
CA LEU A 65 -3.88 -3.56 -0.46
C LEU A 65 -2.37 -3.70 -0.31
N LEU A 66 -1.61 -2.88 -1.03
CA LEU A 66 -0.18 -2.73 -0.89
C LEU A 66 0.11 -1.49 -0.04
N GLU A 67 0.90 -1.66 1.02
CA GLU A 67 1.48 -0.58 1.81
C GLU A 67 2.98 -0.54 1.54
N TYR A 68 3.48 0.62 1.14
CA TYR A 68 4.88 0.87 0.81
C TYR A 68 5.40 2.04 1.64
N ILE A 69 6.55 1.86 2.29
CA ILE A 69 7.25 2.87 3.06
C ILE A 69 8.62 3.11 2.42
N GLN A 70 8.86 4.32 1.93
CA GLN A 70 10.19 4.79 1.58
C GLN A 70 10.91 5.22 2.85
N VAL A 71 11.96 4.50 3.22
CA VAL A 71 12.81 4.83 4.37
C VAL A 71 13.75 5.96 3.97
N LEU A 72 14.61 5.73 2.98
CA LEU A 72 15.57 6.73 2.47
C LEU A 72 15.36 6.97 0.98
N LYS A 73 15.25 8.24 0.58
CA LYS A 73 15.17 8.62 -0.83
C LYS A 73 16.53 8.43 -1.50
N GLU A 74 16.52 7.67 -2.59
CA GLU A 74 17.66 7.60 -3.48
C GLU A 74 17.59 8.71 -4.55
N PRO A 75 18.67 9.48 -4.76
CA PRO A 75 18.71 10.47 -5.82
C PRO A 75 18.70 9.79 -7.18
N SER A 76 18.04 10.42 -8.16
CA SER A 76 18.03 9.98 -9.57
C SER A 76 17.48 8.56 -9.83
N VAL A 77 16.66 8.01 -8.94
CA VAL A 77 15.92 6.77 -9.24
C VAL A 77 14.78 7.09 -10.22
N PHE A 78 14.86 6.50 -11.40
CA PHE A 78 13.88 6.72 -12.47
C PHE A 78 12.53 6.06 -12.16
N LEU A 79 12.55 4.83 -11.63
CA LEU A 79 11.33 4.05 -11.37
C LEU A 79 11.61 3.01 -10.29
N HIS A 80 10.76 2.97 -9.26
CA HIS A 80 10.79 1.90 -8.27
C HIS A 80 9.60 0.98 -8.47
N ARG A 81 9.85 -0.33 -8.57
CA ARG A 81 8.81 -1.31 -8.92
C ARG A 81 8.74 -2.41 -7.88
N ILE A 82 7.52 -2.65 -7.37
CA ILE A 82 7.23 -3.67 -6.38
C ILE A 82 6.48 -4.82 -7.03
N ARG A 83 7.00 -6.04 -6.92
CA ARG A 83 6.29 -7.25 -7.36
C ARG A 83 5.27 -7.65 -6.30
N LEU A 84 4.00 -7.73 -6.71
CA LEU A 84 2.91 -8.14 -5.84
C LEU A 84 2.92 -9.67 -5.67
N VAL A 85 2.26 -10.16 -4.62
CA VAL A 85 2.15 -11.60 -4.34
C VAL A 85 0.73 -11.97 -3.94
N GLY A 86 0.41 -13.26 -3.94
CA GLY A 86 -0.87 -13.76 -3.43
C GLY A 86 -2.11 -13.44 -4.27
N LEU A 87 -1.97 -12.82 -5.44
CA LEU A 87 -3.08 -12.55 -6.38
C LEU A 87 -3.48 -13.80 -7.17
N GLU A 88 -4.72 -13.82 -7.69
CA GLU A 88 -5.25 -14.93 -8.46
C GLU A 88 -4.86 -14.85 -9.95
N LYS A 89 -4.16 -15.87 -10.46
CA LYS A 89 -3.77 -15.94 -11.88
C LYS A 89 -5.00 -16.02 -12.79
N GLY A 90 -4.94 -15.41 -13.97
CA GLY A 90 -6.05 -15.31 -14.90
C GLY A 90 -7.04 -14.18 -14.59
N CYS A 91 -6.94 -13.54 -13.42
CA CYS A 91 -7.77 -12.41 -13.04
C CYS A 91 -7.14 -11.06 -13.39
N TRP A 92 -8.01 -10.03 -13.40
CA TRP A 92 -7.63 -8.65 -13.66
C TRP A 92 -7.96 -7.80 -12.44
N TYR A 93 -7.09 -6.84 -12.14
CA TYR A 93 -7.19 -5.98 -10.97
C TYR A 93 -7.09 -4.52 -11.38
N ARG A 94 -8.07 -3.73 -10.96
CA ARG A 94 -8.09 -2.29 -11.16
C ARG A 94 -7.41 -1.61 -9.97
N HIS A 95 -6.39 -0.80 -10.25
CA HIS A 95 -5.83 0.13 -9.28
C HIS A 95 -6.83 1.24 -9.00
N GLU A 96 -7.32 1.34 -7.78
CA GLU A 96 -8.46 2.20 -7.41
C GLU A 96 -8.21 3.68 -7.72
N GLU A 97 -7.02 4.20 -7.40
CA GLU A 97 -6.69 5.62 -7.57
C GLU A 97 -6.64 6.03 -9.05
N THR A 98 -6.03 5.20 -9.90
CA THR A 98 -5.78 5.56 -11.32
C THR A 98 -6.81 4.97 -12.29
N GLY A 99 -7.65 4.03 -11.84
CA GLY A 99 -8.56 3.26 -12.68
C GLY A 99 -7.88 2.29 -13.67
N ARG A 100 -6.55 2.23 -13.72
CA ARG A 100 -5.81 1.32 -14.62
C ARG A 100 -6.02 -0.12 -14.21
N VAL A 101 -6.22 -0.98 -15.21
CA VAL A 101 -6.44 -2.42 -15.03
C VAL A 101 -5.19 -3.18 -15.44
N TYR A 102 -4.75 -4.09 -14.57
CA TYR A 102 -3.57 -4.93 -14.75
C TYR A 102 -3.99 -6.39 -14.65
N SER A 103 -3.35 -7.27 -15.41
CA SER A 103 -3.48 -8.70 -15.14
C SER A 103 -2.71 -9.05 -13.86
N ALA A 104 -3.16 -10.07 -13.14
CA ALA A 104 -2.48 -10.55 -11.95
C ALA A 104 -1.01 -10.95 -12.24
N GLU A 105 -0.76 -11.53 -13.41
CA GLU A 105 0.59 -11.92 -13.84
C GLU A 105 1.50 -10.72 -14.07
N VAL A 106 0.98 -9.60 -14.59
CA VAL A 106 1.78 -8.37 -14.73
C VAL A 106 2.15 -7.85 -13.35
N LEU A 107 1.18 -7.76 -12.41
CA LEU A 107 1.44 -7.30 -11.05
C LEU A 107 2.42 -8.21 -10.29
N MET A 108 2.36 -9.53 -10.49
CA MET A 108 3.22 -10.47 -9.77
C MET A 108 4.61 -10.65 -10.40
N ASN A 109 4.73 -10.64 -11.74
CA ASN A 109 6.00 -10.91 -12.43
C ASN A 109 6.75 -9.63 -12.80
N SER A 110 6.03 -8.65 -13.35
CA SER A 110 6.62 -7.37 -13.73
C SER A 110 6.67 -6.45 -12.53
N GLY A 111 5.56 -6.31 -11.80
CA GLY A 111 5.39 -5.44 -10.64
C GLY A 111 4.58 -4.18 -10.93
N PHE A 112 4.28 -3.44 -9.86
CA PHE A 112 3.60 -2.17 -9.87
C PHE A 112 4.58 -1.02 -9.61
N ASP A 113 4.43 0.06 -10.37
CA ASP A 113 5.28 1.24 -10.30
C ASP A 113 4.87 2.13 -9.13
N ILE A 114 5.76 2.31 -8.17
CA ILE A 114 5.55 3.22 -7.04
C ILE A 114 5.74 4.67 -7.54
N PRO A 115 4.83 5.60 -7.24
CA PRO A 115 5.01 7.00 -7.59
C PRO A 115 6.28 7.56 -6.94
N SER A 116 6.93 8.53 -7.59
CA SER A 116 8.11 9.16 -7.00
C SER A 116 7.73 10.01 -5.80
N LEU A 117 8.00 9.49 -4.60
CA LEU A 117 7.82 10.21 -3.34
C LEU A 117 9.01 11.14 -3.09
N TRP A 118 8.73 12.34 -2.56
CA TRP A 118 9.74 13.35 -2.25
C TRP A 118 10.16 13.30 -0.78
N GLY A 119 11.48 13.27 -0.54
CA GLY A 119 12.06 13.22 0.81
C GLY A 119 12.07 11.81 1.43
N ASP A 120 12.65 11.72 2.61
CA ASP A 120 12.74 10.48 3.38
C ASP A 120 11.42 10.19 4.13
N PHE A 121 11.27 8.95 4.59
CA PHE A 121 10.16 8.51 5.46
C PHE A 121 8.75 8.80 4.90
N GLN A 122 8.55 8.53 3.61
CA GLN A 122 7.27 8.72 2.93
C GLN A 122 6.52 7.39 2.79
N SER A 123 5.19 7.43 2.77
CA SER A 123 4.35 6.23 2.58
C SER A 123 3.47 6.35 1.35
N TYR A 124 3.14 5.21 0.74
CA TYR A 124 2.16 5.10 -0.33
C TYR A 124 1.31 3.84 -0.14
N ILE A 125 0.01 3.97 -0.37
CA ILE A 125 -0.95 2.87 -0.34
C ILE A 125 -1.54 2.69 -1.72
N ALA A 126 -1.51 1.47 -2.25
CA ALA A 126 -2.15 1.12 -3.51
C ALA A 126 -3.21 0.05 -3.27
N HIS A 127 -4.45 0.35 -3.63
CA HIS A 127 -5.59 -0.57 -3.50
C HIS A 127 -6.00 -1.13 -4.86
N PHE A 128 -6.16 -2.45 -4.94
CA PHE A 128 -6.45 -3.19 -6.16
C PHE A 128 -7.73 -4.00 -5.99
N ILE A 129 -8.68 -3.82 -6.90
CA ILE A 129 -9.99 -4.49 -6.86
C ILE A 129 -10.10 -5.39 -8.09
N ARG A 130 -10.44 -6.67 -7.90
CA ARG A 130 -10.67 -7.62 -8.99
C ARG A 130 -11.83 -7.16 -9.86
N VAL A 131 -11.67 -7.27 -11.18
CA VAL A 131 -12.69 -6.89 -12.17
C VAL A 131 -12.89 -8.02 -13.19
N GLU A 132 -14.09 -8.08 -13.75
CA GLU A 132 -14.37 -8.85 -14.96
C GLU A 132 -13.81 -8.11 -16.18
N LYS A 133 -13.36 -8.86 -17.19
CA LYS A 133 -12.74 -8.31 -18.38
C LYS A 133 -13.77 -7.94 -19.44
#